data_AF-A0A937IVL9-F1
#
_entry.id   AF-A0A937IVL9-F1
#
_cell.length_a   1.000
_cell.length_b   1.000
_cell.length_c   1.000
_cell.angle_alpha   90.00
_cell.angle_beta   90.00
_cell.angle_gamma   90.00
#
_symmetry.space_group_name_H-M   'P 1'
#
loop_
_entity.id
_entity.type
_entity.pdbx_description
1 polymer ?
#
loop_
_entity_poly.entity_id
_entity_poly.type
_entity_poly.pdbx_seq_one_letter_code
_entity_poly.pdbx_strand_id
1 'polypeptide(L)' 'MNIISKNVTVVILFILTNSCSGWTEKDKERYLTECERAKLDSTFCDCSLNKITLKYDSFEQAMRNESDFPEIFTSCKE' A
#
# COMPACT_ATOMS: atom_id res chain seq x y z
N MET A 1 -22.25 18.03 40.70
CA MET A 1 -22.77 17.61 39.38
C MET A 1 -21.61 17.73 38.40
N ASN A 2 -20.91 16.63 38.16
CA ASN A 2 -19.59 16.63 37.53
C ASN A 2 -19.76 16.60 36.00
N ILE A 3 -19.81 17.79 35.40
CA ILE A 3 -20.05 17.98 33.95
C ILE A 3 -18.83 17.54 33.11
N ILE A 4 -17.67 17.34 33.75
CA ILE A 4 -16.39 17.02 33.09
C ILE A 4 -16.34 15.56 32.60
N SER A 5 -17.11 14.64 33.20
CA SER A 5 -17.05 13.20 32.89
C SER A 5 -17.79 12.78 31.61
N LYS A 6 -18.64 13.65 31.03
CA LYS A 6 -19.49 13.28 29.87
C LYS A 6 -18.84 13.52 28.51
N ASN A 7 -17.82 14.39 28.43
CA ASN A 7 -17.26 14.83 27.15
C ASN A 7 -15.98 14.07 26.73
N VAL A 8 -15.32 13.39 27.67
CA VAL A 8 -14.10 12.61 27.38
C VAL A 8 -14.43 11.31 26.63
N THR A 9 -15.62 10.74 26.86
CA THR A 9 -16.04 9.47 26.28
C THR A 9 -16.24 9.52 24.76
N VAL A 10 -16.51 10.70 24.19
CA VAL A 10 -16.79 10.87 22.75
C VAL A 10 -15.51 10.90 21.91
N VAL A 11 -14.39 11.37 22.48
CA VAL A 11 -13.13 11.55 21.74
C VAL A 11 -12.43 10.22 21.44
N ILE A 12 -12.63 9.21 22.29
CA ILE A 12 -11.94 7.91 22.17
C ILE A 12 -12.50 7.07 21.00
N LEU A 13 -13.74 7.30 20.56
CA LEU A 13 -14.36 6.51 19.50
C LEU A 13 -13.83 6.84 18.08
N PHE A 14 -13.21 8.00 17.88
CA PHE A 14 -12.73 8.44 16.56
C PHE A 14 -11.35 7.90 16.18
N ILE A 15 -10.60 7.32 17.11
CA ILE A 15 -9.23 6.85 16.86
C ILE A 15 -9.22 5.45 16.22
N LEU A 16 -10.35 4.73 16.24
CA LEU A 16 -10.46 3.35 15.76
C LEU A 16 -10.77 3.20 14.25
N THR A 17 -10.90 4.30 13.50
CA THR A 17 -11.15 4.26 12.04
C THR A 17 -9.91 4.53 11.19
N ASN A 18 -8.69 4.45 11.76
CA ASN A 18 -7.47 4.30 10.97
C ASN A 18 -7.48 2.89 10.36
N SER A 19 -8.32 2.77 9.35
CA SER A 19 -8.51 1.61 8.50
C SER A 19 -7.14 1.15 8.04
N CYS A 20 -6.89 -0.16 8.11
CA CYS A 20 -5.78 -0.82 7.41
C CYS A 20 -5.96 -0.65 5.88
N SER A 21 -5.83 0.57 5.36
CA SER A 21 -5.92 0.93 3.93
C SER A 21 -4.64 0.58 3.20
N GLY A 22 -4.14 -0.62 3.48
CA GLY A 22 -2.93 -1.16 2.87
C GLY A 22 -3.22 -1.81 1.53
N TRP A 23 -2.18 -2.38 0.93
CA TRP A 23 -2.33 -3.28 -0.21
C TRP A 23 -3.26 -4.44 0.12
N THR A 24 -4.39 -4.54 -0.59
CA THR A 24 -5.24 -5.73 -0.54
C THR A 24 -4.66 -6.84 -1.41
N GLU A 25 -5.07 -8.08 -1.19
CA GLU A 25 -4.68 -9.19 -2.07
C GLU A 25 -5.10 -8.95 -3.53
N LYS A 26 -6.23 -8.29 -3.74
CA LYS A 26 -6.70 -7.92 -5.08
C LYS A 26 -5.79 -6.87 -5.74
N ASP A 27 -5.21 -5.96 -4.97
CA ASP A 27 -4.27 -4.97 -5.51
C ASP A 27 -2.96 -5.64 -5.92
N LYS A 28 -2.48 -6.59 -5.11
CA LYS A 28 -1.30 -7.40 -5.42
C LYS A 28 -1.53 -8.24 -6.67
N GLU A 29 -2.66 -8.94 -6.77
CA GLU A 29 -3.04 -9.74 -7.94
C GLU A 29 -3.13 -8.86 -9.20
N ARG A 30 -3.74 -7.67 -9.09
CA ARG A 30 -3.81 -6.71 -10.18
C ARG A 30 -2.41 -6.27 -10.63
N TYR A 31 -1.54 -5.94 -9.68
CA TYR A 31 -0.17 -5.54 -9.97
C TYR A 31 0.59 -6.65 -10.72
N LEU A 32 0.54 -7.88 -10.21
CA LEU A 32 1.19 -9.04 -10.84
C LEU A 32 0.63 -9.29 -12.24
N THR A 33 -0.69 -9.20 -12.42
CA THR A 33 -1.35 -9.36 -13.72
C THR A 33 -0.83 -8.35 -14.75
N GLU A 34 -0.70 -7.07 -14.39
CA GLU A 34 -0.17 -6.06 -15.31
C GLU A 34 1.33 -6.24 -15.56
N CYS A 35 2.09 -6.70 -14.56
CA CYS A 35 3.51 -7.02 -14.70
C CYS A 35 3.74 -8.19 -15.69
N GLU A 36 2.97 -9.26 -15.56
CA GLU A 36 2.98 -10.39 -16.49
C GLU A 36 2.52 -9.99 -17.89
N ARG A 37 1.48 -9.13 -18.02
CA ARG A 37 1.05 -8.58 -19.31
C ARG A 37 2.13 -7.75 -20.00
N ALA A 38 2.99 -7.09 -19.23
CA ALA A 38 4.17 -6.41 -19.74
C ALA A 38 5.29 -7.38 -20.18
N LYS A 39 5.05 -8.69 -20.12
CA LYS A 39 5.99 -9.78 -20.47
C LYS A 39 7.26 -9.78 -19.62
N LEU A 40 7.13 -9.37 -18.36
CA LEU A 40 8.19 -9.44 -17.37
C LEU A 40 8.20 -10.83 -16.71
N ASP A 41 9.38 -11.27 -16.27
CA ASP A 41 9.56 -12.56 -15.60
C ASP A 41 8.82 -12.58 -14.24
N SER A 42 8.30 -13.73 -13.83
CA SER A 42 7.56 -13.85 -12.56
C SER A 42 8.43 -13.49 -11.35
N THR A 43 9.71 -13.86 -11.36
CA THR A 43 10.68 -13.49 -10.31
C THR A 43 10.85 -11.97 -10.23
N PHE A 44 10.91 -11.31 -11.40
CA PHE A 44 10.96 -9.86 -11.46
C PHE A 44 9.68 -9.23 -10.90
N CYS A 45 8.51 -9.76 -11.25
CA CYS A 45 7.22 -9.27 -10.78
C CYS A 45 7.04 -9.43 -9.26
N ASP A 46 7.47 -10.55 -8.69
CA ASP A 46 7.45 -10.76 -7.25
C ASP A 46 8.43 -9.82 -6.53
N CYS A 47 9.62 -9.61 -7.10
CA CYS A 47 10.58 -8.66 -6.57
C CYS A 47 10.02 -7.24 -6.57
N SER A 48 9.46 -6.79 -7.70
CA SER A 48 8.95 -5.44 -7.83
C SER A 48 7.73 -5.22 -6.93
N LEU A 49 6.85 -6.21 -6.79
CA LEU A 49 5.74 -6.19 -5.85
C LEU A 49 6.21 -6.08 -4.39
N ASN A 50 7.22 -6.85 -4.00
CA ASN A 50 7.76 -6.76 -2.64
C ASN A 50 8.32 -5.35 -2.38
N LYS A 51 9.15 -4.83 -3.28
CA LYS A 51 9.76 -3.51 -3.09
C LYS A 51 8.74 -2.37 -3.10
N ILE A 52 7.73 -2.44 -3.96
CA ILE A 52 6.72 -1.39 -4.05
C ILE A 52 5.79 -1.38 -2.84
N THR A 53 5.45 -2.56 -2.28
CA THR A 53 4.64 -2.69 -1.07
C THR A 53 5.38 -2.28 0.19
N LEU A 54 6.72 -2.37 0.20
CA LEU A 54 7.56 -1.82 1.26
C LEU A 54 7.73 -0.30 1.19
N LYS A 55 7.67 0.29 -0.01
CA LYS A 55 7.88 1.73 -0.22
C LYS A 55 6.59 2.54 -0.09
N TYR A 56 5.44 1.97 -0.45
CA TYR A 56 4.15 2.65 -0.44
C TYR A 56 3.11 1.85 0.33
N ASP A 57 2.37 2.56 1.18
CA ASP A 57 1.38 1.98 2.08
C ASP A 57 0.17 1.44 1.31
N SER A 58 -0.22 2.04 0.18
CA SER A 58 -1.36 1.60 -0.64
C SER A 58 -1.07 1.55 -2.14
N PHE A 59 -1.92 0.82 -2.87
CA PHE A 59 -1.87 0.78 -4.34
C PHE A 59 -2.07 2.17 -4.95
N GLU A 60 -3.02 2.98 -4.46
CA GLU A 60 -3.21 4.34 -4.99
C GLU A 60 -2.00 5.24 -4.72
N GLN A 61 -1.37 5.11 -3.54
CA GLN A 61 -0.15 5.85 -3.25
C GLN A 61 0.96 5.45 -4.22
N ALA A 62 1.13 4.16 -4.49
CA ALA A 62 2.10 3.67 -5.47
C ALA A 62 1.84 4.25 -6.87
N MET A 63 0.60 4.22 -7.35
CA MET A 63 0.25 4.76 -8.67
C MET A 63 0.46 6.28 -8.77
N ARG A 64 0.28 7.04 -7.68
CA ARG A 64 0.57 8.48 -7.65
C ARG A 64 2.06 8.80 -7.71
N ASN A 65 2.92 7.81 -7.42
CA ASN A 65 4.37 7.94 -7.40
C ASN A 65 5.01 6.99 -8.42
N GLU A 66 4.36 6.80 -9.58
CA GLU A 66 4.84 5.96 -10.68
C GLU A 66 6.22 6.37 -11.21
N SER A 67 6.61 7.64 -11.02
CA SER A 67 7.93 8.18 -11.38
C SER A 67 9.10 7.43 -10.75
N ASP A 68 8.87 6.77 -9.62
CA ASP A 68 9.89 6.06 -8.85
C ASP A 68 10.05 4.60 -9.31
N PHE A 69 9.16 4.11 -10.16
CA PHE A 69 9.15 2.72 -10.59
C PHE A 69 10.43 2.31 -11.34
N PRO A 70 11.06 3.15 -12.19
CA PRO A 70 12.32 2.81 -12.82
C PRO A 70 13.42 2.44 -11.82
N GLU A 71 13.50 3.13 -10.67
CA GLU A 71 14.46 2.82 -9.60
C GLU A 71 14.14 1.46 -8.97
N ILE A 72 12.87 1.24 -8.60
CA ILE A 72 12.38 -0.02 -8.05
C ILE A 72 12.71 -1.18 -9.01
N PHE A 73 12.42 -0.99 -10.30
CA PHE A 73 12.63 -1.98 -11.36
C PHE A 73 14.10 -2.28 -11.58
N THR A 74 14.96 -1.27 -11.56
CA THR A 74 16.42 -1.46 -11.71
C THR A 74 16.94 -2.34 -10.58
N SER A 75 16.45 -2.14 -9.36
CA SER A 75 16.86 -2.93 -8.20
C SER A 75 16.33 -4.38 -8.16
N CYS A 76 15.55 -4.79 -9.16
CA CYS A 76 15.07 -6.17 -9.37
C CYS A 76 15.75 -6.88 -10.55
N LYS A 77 16.68 -6.21 -11.25
CA LYS A 77 17.48 -6.79 -12.33
C LYS A 77 18.86 -7.29 -11.88
N GLU A 78 19.24 -6.99 -10.65
CA GLU A 78 20.46 -7.44 -9.98
C GLU A 78 20.26 -8.79 -9.30
#